data_AF-A0A8S3PZA2-F1
#
_entry.id   AF-A0A8S3PZA2-F1
#
_cell.length_a   1.000
_cell.length_b   1.000
_cell.length_c   1.000
_cell.angle_alpha   90.00
_cell.angle_beta   90.00
_cell.angle_gamma   90.00
#
_symmetry.space_group_name_H-M   'P 1'
#
loop_
_entity.id
_entity.type
_entity.pdbx_description
1 polymer ?
#
loop_
_entity_poly.entity_id
_entity_poly.type
_entity_poly.pdbx_seq_one_letter_code
_entity_poly.pdbx_strand_id
1 'polypeptide(L)'
;MKFCFDLANVLALDLRNNSLGVYLASNRYTSSNETTLKQVDLSSNEIHDLTFPIFHGHANTTKINLSYNKLTDISFDLSHLVQLEILDLSHNNIWSVSKQSSLDILHKLGTTAKLDLSYNRLKCSCKNLPFIQWLLENRNMMVQSIGYTCRYENGQIADMRDASQIVMLLRKDCRTYTLLIVGVTVAILIVLIFLCAGLIFRYRWKLRYLLYMTRHKYKLYKSIQSHKHYKYDAFISYANSETGFIMNGVIPNLERNHNLNLCIHQRDFIPGEDITQNITNGIHQSKMTVCILSQSFLDSYYCMFEFNMARMESIYAREGKMCFS
;
A
#
# COMPACT_ATOMS: atom_id res chain seq x y z
N MET A 1 23.19 -3.73 51.88
CA MET A 1 24.19 -4.60 51.24
C MET A 1 24.43 -4.13 49.82
N LYS A 2 25.69 -3.87 49.46
CA LYS A 2 26.11 -3.88 48.05
C LYS A 2 26.40 -5.34 47.70
N PHE A 3 25.87 -5.84 46.60
CA PHE A 3 26.25 -7.16 46.10
C PHE A 3 27.59 -6.99 45.39
N CYS A 4 28.62 -7.72 45.78
CA CYS A 4 29.94 -7.62 45.15
C CYS A 4 30.43 -9.05 44.91
N PHE A 5 30.81 -9.38 43.67
CA PHE A 5 31.60 -10.58 43.38
C PHE A 5 33.08 -10.24 43.53
N ASP A 6 33.47 -9.65 44.67
CA ASP A 6 34.88 -9.43 45.00
C ASP A 6 35.46 -10.74 45.56
N LEU A 7 35.52 -11.73 44.68
CA LEU A 7 35.80 -13.13 44.99
C LEU A 7 37.06 -13.55 44.24
N ALA A 8 38.21 -13.02 44.69
CA ALA A 8 39.50 -13.42 44.14
C ALA A 8 39.67 -14.96 44.27
N ASN A 9 40.01 -15.60 43.15
CA ASN A 9 40.25 -17.05 43.01
C ASN A 9 39.03 -17.99 43.12
N VAL A 10 37.79 -17.47 43.08
CA VAL A 10 36.61 -18.35 43.09
C VAL A 10 36.33 -18.90 41.70
N LEU A 11 36.41 -20.22 41.56
CA LEU A 11 36.13 -20.93 40.30
C LEU A 11 34.64 -21.23 40.12
N ALA A 12 33.94 -21.56 41.20
CA ALA A 12 32.53 -21.91 41.18
C ALA A 12 31.82 -21.20 42.33
N LEU A 13 30.72 -20.53 42.01
CA LEU A 13 29.92 -19.79 42.96
C LEU A 13 28.50 -20.35 43.00
N ASP A 14 28.12 -20.86 44.17
CA ASP A 14 26.77 -21.37 44.42
C ASP A 14 26.00 -20.40 45.30
N LEU A 15 24.97 -19.80 44.72
CA LEU A 15 24.06 -18.86 45.37
C LEU A 15 22.61 -19.33 45.27
N ARG A 16 22.36 -20.62 45.05
CA ARG A 16 21.00 -21.15 44.94
C ARG A 16 20.17 -20.89 46.19
N ASN A 17 18.86 -20.68 46.01
CA ASN A 17 17.90 -20.61 47.11
C ASN A 17 18.16 -19.50 48.16
N ASN A 18 18.57 -18.31 47.71
CA ASN A 18 18.90 -17.17 48.56
C ASN A 18 17.96 -15.96 48.37
N SER A 19 16.85 -16.11 47.64
CA SER A 19 15.87 -15.02 47.38
C SER A 19 16.52 -13.74 46.83
N LEU A 20 17.54 -13.87 45.98
CA LEU A 20 18.35 -12.74 45.52
C LEU A 20 17.65 -11.79 44.54
N GLY A 21 16.47 -12.15 44.02
CA GLY A 21 15.76 -11.39 42.99
C GLY A 21 15.53 -9.91 43.35
N VAL A 22 15.11 -9.62 44.58
CA VAL A 22 14.88 -8.23 45.05
C VAL A 22 16.18 -7.43 45.12
N TYR A 23 17.28 -8.08 45.50
CA TYR A 23 18.58 -7.42 45.65
C TYR A 23 19.24 -7.15 44.30
N LEU A 24 19.17 -8.11 43.37
CA LEU A 24 19.71 -7.97 42.02
C LEU A 24 18.94 -6.91 41.21
N ALA A 25 17.63 -6.76 41.43
CA ALA A 25 16.83 -5.70 40.83
C ALA A 25 17.19 -4.28 41.33
N SER A 26 17.84 -4.16 42.50
CA SER A 26 18.09 -2.87 43.15
C SER A 26 19.33 -2.11 42.62
N ASN A 27 20.03 -2.63 41.59
CA ASN A 27 21.18 -1.98 40.92
C ASN A 27 22.33 -1.54 41.85
N ARG A 28 22.60 -2.29 42.93
CA ARG A 28 23.68 -1.99 43.88
C ARG A 28 24.87 -2.92 43.70
N TYR A 29 25.42 -2.98 42.49
CA TYR A 29 26.61 -3.77 42.15
C TYR A 29 27.81 -2.88 41.80
N THR A 30 28.99 -3.31 42.21
CA THR A 30 30.29 -2.77 41.77
C THR A 30 31.04 -3.91 41.10
N SER A 31 31.34 -3.77 39.81
CA SER A 31 32.08 -4.76 39.05
C SER A 31 33.53 -4.80 39.47
N SER A 32 33.99 -5.96 39.94
CA SER A 32 35.41 -6.31 40.00
C SER A 32 35.83 -6.88 38.64
N ASN A 33 37.01 -6.51 38.14
CA ASN A 33 37.60 -7.03 36.90
C ASN A 33 38.23 -8.42 37.11
N GLU A 34 37.58 -9.29 37.89
CA GLU A 34 38.15 -10.55 38.36
C GLU A 34 37.76 -11.73 37.44
N THR A 35 38.78 -12.41 36.90
CA THR A 35 38.71 -13.24 35.69
C THR A 35 38.71 -14.76 35.94
N THR A 36 38.50 -15.23 37.17
CA THR A 36 38.67 -16.66 37.51
C THR A 36 37.37 -17.48 37.53
N LEU A 37 36.21 -16.83 37.58
CA LEU A 37 34.92 -17.49 37.73
C LEU A 37 34.55 -18.31 36.49
N LYS A 38 34.28 -19.61 36.70
CA LYS A 38 33.88 -20.57 35.65
C LYS A 38 32.43 -20.98 35.76
N GLN A 39 31.88 -21.09 36.96
CA GLN A 39 30.52 -21.59 37.18
C GLN A 39 29.77 -20.68 38.15
N VAL A 40 28.53 -20.35 37.78
CA VAL A 40 27.64 -19.53 38.61
C VAL A 40 26.28 -20.21 38.70
N ASP A 41 25.86 -20.52 39.92
CA ASP A 41 24.52 -21.01 40.21
C ASP A 41 23.69 -19.96 40.95
N LEU A 42 22.69 -19.44 40.26
CA LEU A 42 21.72 -18.47 40.74
C LEU A 42 20.29 -19.05 40.70
N SER A 43 20.16 -20.38 40.69
CA SER A 43 18.85 -21.04 40.63
C SER A 43 18.00 -20.78 41.88
N SER A 44 16.67 -20.83 41.73
CA SER A 44 15.73 -20.69 42.85
C SER A 44 15.90 -19.38 43.65
N ASN A 45 16.12 -18.25 42.98
CA ASN A 45 16.35 -16.95 43.63
C ASN A 45 15.24 -15.92 43.40
N GLU A 46 14.11 -16.34 42.83
CA GLU A 46 12.98 -15.47 42.51
C GLU A 46 13.35 -14.27 41.61
N ILE A 47 14.36 -14.44 40.75
CA ILE A 47 14.85 -13.38 39.87
C ILE A 47 13.81 -13.10 38.78
N HIS A 48 13.29 -11.87 38.74
CA HIS A 48 12.30 -11.44 37.75
C HIS A 48 12.93 -10.83 36.49
N ASP A 49 14.02 -10.10 36.69
CA ASP A 49 14.72 -9.37 35.63
C ASP A 49 16.21 -9.31 35.98
N LEU A 50 17.03 -9.35 34.94
CA LEU A 50 18.49 -9.22 34.99
C LEU A 50 18.89 -7.99 34.16
N THR A 51 18.34 -6.84 34.54
CA THR A 51 18.56 -5.58 33.82
C THR A 51 19.98 -5.03 33.94
N PHE A 52 20.79 -5.59 34.83
CA PHE A 52 22.17 -5.19 35.09
C PHE A 52 23.17 -6.23 34.55
N PRO A 53 24.35 -5.83 34.04
CA PRO A 53 25.33 -6.76 33.49
C PRO A 53 26.10 -7.49 34.62
N ILE A 54 25.40 -8.36 35.35
CA ILE A 54 25.93 -9.11 36.50
C ILE A 54 27.08 -10.06 36.14
N PHE A 55 27.21 -10.39 34.85
CA PHE A 55 28.27 -11.26 34.34
C PHE A 55 29.44 -10.48 33.72
N HIS A 56 29.40 -9.14 33.69
CA HIS A 56 30.48 -8.33 33.11
C HIS A 56 31.78 -8.57 33.88
N GLY A 57 32.89 -8.72 33.15
CA GLY A 57 34.21 -8.99 33.75
C GLY A 57 34.50 -10.48 33.95
N HIS A 58 33.48 -11.36 33.86
CA HIS A 58 33.63 -12.81 34.05
C HIS A 58 33.66 -13.59 32.73
N ALA A 59 34.52 -13.16 31.79
CA ALA A 59 34.60 -13.72 30.43
C ALA A 59 34.96 -15.23 30.37
N ASN A 60 35.54 -15.78 31.44
CA ASN A 60 35.91 -17.20 31.56
C ASN A 60 34.78 -18.10 32.08
N THR A 61 33.57 -17.55 32.27
CA THR A 61 32.42 -18.33 32.75
C THR A 61 31.98 -19.33 31.69
N THR A 62 31.95 -20.61 32.06
CA THR A 62 31.52 -21.71 31.21
C THR A 62 30.11 -22.21 31.53
N LYS A 63 29.65 -22.08 32.77
CA LYS A 63 28.30 -22.54 33.17
C LYS A 63 27.54 -21.49 33.97
N ILE A 64 26.32 -21.19 33.53
CA ILE A 64 25.39 -20.32 34.25
C ILE A 64 24.08 -21.07 34.46
N ASN A 65 23.68 -21.22 35.72
CA ASN A 65 22.39 -21.78 36.10
C ASN A 65 21.47 -20.67 36.64
N LEU A 66 20.40 -20.39 35.89
CA LEU A 66 19.35 -19.43 36.22
C LEU A 66 17.97 -20.12 36.31
N SER A 67 17.95 -21.44 36.45
CA SER A 67 16.70 -22.21 36.53
C SER A 67 15.86 -21.86 37.77
N TYR A 68 14.56 -22.20 37.73
CA TYR A 68 13.63 -21.97 38.85
C TYR A 68 13.57 -20.51 39.32
N ASN A 69 13.67 -19.57 38.39
CA ASN A 69 13.48 -18.14 38.64
C ASN A 69 12.16 -17.67 38.03
N LYS A 70 11.96 -16.35 37.96
CA LYS A 70 10.71 -15.73 37.50
C LYS A 70 10.93 -14.89 36.24
N LEU A 71 12.00 -15.16 35.48
CA LEU A 71 12.38 -14.42 34.26
C LEU A 71 11.28 -14.52 33.20
N THR A 72 11.02 -13.42 32.49
CA THR A 72 9.96 -13.35 31.46
C THR A 72 10.48 -13.21 30.03
N ASP A 73 11.71 -12.75 29.87
CA ASP A 73 12.43 -12.61 28.62
C ASP A 73 13.94 -12.82 28.82
N ILE A 74 14.69 -12.86 27.72
CA ILE A 74 16.16 -12.94 27.72
C ILE A 74 16.69 -11.55 27.35
N SER A 75 16.69 -10.64 28.31
CA SER A 75 17.00 -9.21 28.13
C SER A 75 18.45 -8.84 28.50
N PHE A 76 19.19 -9.77 29.09
CA PHE A 76 20.51 -9.55 29.65
C PHE A 76 21.63 -9.85 28.65
N ASP A 77 22.69 -9.03 28.70
CA ASP A 77 23.83 -9.17 27.79
C ASP A 77 24.75 -10.32 28.23
N LEU A 78 24.95 -11.27 27.33
CA LEU A 78 25.91 -12.38 27.46
C LEU A 78 26.99 -12.32 26.38
N SER A 79 27.06 -11.24 25.60
CA SER A 79 27.92 -11.17 24.41
C SER A 79 29.42 -11.24 24.71
N HIS A 80 29.82 -10.92 25.95
CA HIS A 80 31.19 -11.00 26.43
C HIS A 80 31.59 -12.38 26.99
N LEU A 81 30.64 -13.32 27.13
CA LEU A 81 30.88 -14.67 27.66
C LEU A 81 31.24 -15.66 26.55
N VAL A 82 32.39 -15.43 25.90
CA VAL A 82 32.88 -16.22 24.77
C VAL A 82 33.17 -17.69 25.10
N GLN A 83 33.38 -18.03 26.38
CA GLN A 83 33.63 -19.40 26.83
C GLN A 83 32.39 -20.13 27.38
N LEU A 84 31.20 -19.54 27.24
CA LEU A 84 29.98 -20.14 27.78
C LEU A 84 29.68 -21.47 27.08
N GLU A 85 29.53 -22.53 27.87
CA GLU A 85 29.22 -23.88 27.42
C GLU A 85 27.80 -24.30 27.79
N ILE A 86 27.27 -23.84 28.93
CA ILE A 86 25.92 -24.21 29.40
C ILE A 86 25.22 -22.99 29.99
N LEU A 87 24.03 -22.72 29.48
CA LEU A 87 23.09 -21.76 30.02
C LEU A 87 21.78 -22.46 30.35
N ASP A 88 21.47 -22.60 31.63
CA ASP A 88 20.20 -23.18 32.10
C ASP A 88 19.23 -22.07 32.48
N LEU A 89 18.15 -21.94 31.71
CA LEU A 89 17.02 -21.03 31.93
C LEU A 89 15.71 -21.81 32.13
N SER A 90 15.78 -23.10 32.45
CA SER A 90 14.61 -23.95 32.66
C SER A 90 13.75 -23.48 33.83
N HIS A 91 12.48 -23.86 33.85
CA HIS A 91 11.56 -23.52 34.96
C HIS A 91 11.48 -22.00 35.25
N ASN A 92 11.42 -21.18 34.20
CA ASN A 92 11.16 -19.75 34.28
C ASN A 92 9.79 -19.41 33.66
N ASN A 93 9.47 -18.12 33.54
CA ASN A 93 8.24 -17.63 32.92
C ASN A 93 8.49 -17.03 31.53
N ILE A 94 9.55 -17.46 30.83
CA ILE A 94 9.93 -16.90 29.54
C ILE A 94 8.82 -17.22 28.54
N TRP A 95 8.24 -16.18 27.95
CA TRP A 95 7.09 -16.31 27.05
C TRP A 95 7.37 -15.79 25.64
N SER A 96 8.39 -14.96 25.46
CA SER A 96 8.82 -14.53 24.14
C SER A 96 10.31 -14.15 24.12
N VAL A 97 10.95 -14.44 22.99
CA VAL A 97 12.28 -13.95 22.65
C VAL A 97 12.23 -13.31 21.27
N SER A 98 11.23 -12.44 21.06
CA SER A 98 11.00 -11.80 19.76
C SER A 98 11.76 -10.48 19.56
N LYS A 99 12.41 -9.96 20.61
CA LYS A 99 13.24 -8.76 20.49
C LYS A 99 14.50 -9.14 19.72
N GLN A 100 14.84 -8.38 18.69
CA GLN A 100 16.01 -8.64 17.85
C GLN A 100 17.29 -8.75 18.69
N SER A 101 17.48 -7.85 19.67
CA SER A 101 18.61 -7.87 20.59
C SER A 101 18.75 -9.20 21.34
N SER A 102 17.64 -9.78 21.79
CA SER A 102 17.63 -11.08 22.48
C SER A 102 17.97 -12.23 21.53
N LEU A 103 17.48 -12.19 20.29
CA LEU A 103 17.85 -13.16 19.26
C LEU A 103 19.33 -13.04 18.89
N ASP A 104 19.88 -11.84 18.78
CA ASP A 104 21.28 -11.61 18.45
C ASP A 104 22.21 -12.21 19.52
N ILE A 105 21.84 -12.09 20.80
CA ILE A 105 22.54 -12.73 21.92
C ILE A 105 22.50 -14.26 21.75
N LEU A 106 21.32 -14.82 21.48
CA LEU A 106 21.17 -16.26 21.27
C LEU A 106 21.91 -16.77 20.03
N HIS A 107 21.94 -16.02 18.93
CA HIS A 107 22.68 -16.35 17.72
C HIS A 107 24.19 -16.39 17.97
N LYS A 108 24.72 -15.48 18.80
CA LYS A 108 26.14 -15.49 19.21
C LYS A 108 26.47 -16.69 20.09
N LEU A 109 25.57 -17.07 20.99
CA LEU A 109 25.68 -18.29 21.81
C LEU A 109 25.45 -19.56 20.98
N GLY A 110 24.75 -19.40 19.84
CA GLY A 110 24.24 -20.39 18.90
C GLY A 110 25.23 -21.45 18.44
N THR A 111 26.51 -21.11 18.49
CA THR A 111 27.60 -21.89 17.88
C THR A 111 28.46 -22.63 18.91
N THR A 112 28.37 -22.31 20.20
CA THR A 112 29.31 -22.81 21.22
C THR A 112 28.66 -23.33 22.50
N ALA A 113 27.45 -22.87 22.84
CA ALA A 113 26.81 -23.17 24.13
C ALA A 113 25.58 -24.09 24.01
N LYS A 114 25.35 -24.88 25.06
CA LYS A 114 24.10 -25.59 25.32
C LYS A 114 23.12 -24.67 26.05
N LEU A 115 21.85 -24.74 25.67
CA LEU A 115 20.78 -23.90 26.20
C LEU A 115 19.62 -24.77 26.66
N ASP A 116 19.22 -24.61 27.92
CA ASP A 116 17.99 -25.19 28.45
C ASP A 116 16.92 -24.11 28.64
N LEU A 117 15.77 -24.29 27.98
CA LEU A 117 14.57 -23.44 28.13
C LEU A 117 13.33 -24.29 28.45
N SER A 118 13.52 -25.54 28.86
CA SER A 118 12.42 -26.44 29.23
C SER A 118 11.59 -25.85 30.38
N TYR A 119 10.30 -26.21 30.41
CA TYR A 119 9.35 -25.77 31.43
C TYR A 119 9.17 -24.25 31.53
N ASN A 120 9.39 -23.54 30.41
CA ASN A 120 8.98 -22.15 30.23
C ASN A 120 7.59 -22.05 29.58
N ARG A 121 7.07 -20.83 29.43
CA ARG A 121 5.71 -20.55 28.92
C ARG A 121 5.75 -19.84 27.56
N LEU A 122 6.53 -20.37 26.62
CA LEU A 122 6.71 -19.78 25.29
C LEU A 122 5.36 -19.55 24.60
N LYS A 123 5.18 -18.44 23.89
CA LYS A 123 3.96 -18.20 23.09
C LYS A 123 4.13 -18.73 21.67
N CYS A 124 3.15 -19.49 21.18
CA CYS A 124 3.01 -19.81 19.77
C CYS A 124 2.27 -18.64 19.10
N SER A 125 3.00 -17.64 18.62
CA SER A 125 2.41 -16.45 17.98
C SER A 125 3.28 -15.94 16.84
N CYS A 126 2.70 -15.12 15.97
CA CYS A 126 3.41 -14.52 14.85
C CYS A 126 4.64 -13.71 15.27
N LYS A 127 4.55 -13.03 16.42
CA LYS A 127 5.68 -12.26 16.96
C LYS A 127 6.83 -13.16 17.40
N ASN A 128 6.53 -14.33 17.95
CA ASN A 128 7.54 -15.26 18.47
C ASN A 128 7.99 -16.31 17.44
N LEU A 129 7.35 -16.35 16.26
CA LEU A 129 7.67 -17.30 15.19
C LEU A 129 9.16 -17.34 14.81
N PRO A 130 9.88 -16.21 14.67
CA PRO A 130 11.31 -16.25 14.36
C PRO A 130 12.13 -17.01 15.41
N PHE A 131 11.80 -16.84 16.69
CA PHE A 131 12.47 -17.53 17.79
C PHE A 131 12.16 -19.04 17.79
N ILE A 132 10.89 -19.41 17.57
CA ILE A 132 10.52 -20.84 17.49
C ILE A 132 11.26 -21.50 16.31
N GLN A 133 11.36 -20.81 15.18
CA GLN A 133 12.12 -21.28 14.03
C GLN A 133 13.62 -21.40 14.35
N TRP A 134 14.22 -20.41 15.00
CA TRP A 134 15.61 -20.47 15.44
C TRP A 134 15.88 -21.67 16.37
N LEU A 135 15.00 -21.93 17.33
CA LEU A 135 15.12 -23.05 18.25
C LEU A 135 15.09 -24.40 17.51
N LEU A 136 14.32 -24.50 16.42
CA LEU A 136 14.26 -25.68 15.57
C LEU A 136 15.53 -25.88 14.74
N GLU A 137 16.05 -24.80 14.18
CA GLU A 137 17.29 -24.82 13.39
C GLU A 137 18.51 -25.16 14.28
N ASN A 138 18.43 -24.84 15.57
CA ASN A 138 19.51 -25.03 16.54
C ASN A 138 19.20 -26.12 17.60
N ARG A 139 18.44 -27.17 17.24
CA ARG A 139 18.09 -28.28 18.16
C ARG A 139 19.30 -28.91 18.86
N ASN A 140 20.45 -28.95 18.22
CA ASN A 140 21.68 -29.52 18.78
C ASN A 140 22.19 -28.77 20.01
N MET A 141 21.80 -27.51 20.22
CA MET A 141 22.14 -26.76 21.43
C MET A 141 21.28 -27.13 22.63
N MET A 142 20.10 -27.71 22.41
CA MET A 142 19.18 -28.01 23.49
C MET A 142 19.81 -29.07 24.40
N VAL A 143 19.81 -28.83 25.70
CA VAL A 143 20.30 -29.82 26.69
C VAL A 143 19.43 -31.08 26.63
N GLN A 144 18.13 -30.90 26.48
CA GLN A 144 17.13 -31.96 26.34
C GLN A 144 15.98 -31.52 25.43
N SER A 145 15.15 -32.47 24.97
CA SER A 145 13.97 -32.18 24.16
C SER A 145 12.66 -32.13 24.95
N ILE A 146 12.68 -32.59 26.21
CA ILE A 146 11.49 -32.69 27.07
C ILE A 146 11.22 -31.35 27.76
N GLY A 147 9.93 -31.02 27.95
CA GLY A 147 9.50 -29.82 28.67
C GLY A 147 9.46 -28.56 27.81
N TYR A 148 9.83 -28.64 26.53
CA TYR A 148 9.65 -27.53 25.59
C TYR A 148 8.23 -27.51 25.05
N THR A 149 7.46 -26.54 25.47
CA THR A 149 6.07 -26.33 25.00
C THR A 149 5.87 -24.88 24.63
N CYS A 150 4.91 -24.60 23.74
CA CYS A 150 4.38 -23.26 23.58
C CYS A 150 2.86 -23.24 23.73
N ARG A 151 2.33 -22.06 24.08
CA ARG A 151 0.90 -21.81 24.25
C ARG A 151 0.40 -20.85 23.18
N TYR A 152 -0.68 -21.22 22.50
CA TYR A 152 -1.42 -20.35 21.59
C TYR A 152 -2.32 -19.35 22.34
N GLU A 153 -2.82 -18.33 21.64
CA GLU A 153 -3.70 -17.33 22.24
C GLU A 153 -5.03 -17.91 22.76
N ASN A 154 -5.50 -18.99 22.14
CA ASN A 154 -6.69 -19.74 22.58
C ASN A 154 -6.45 -20.61 23.84
N GLY A 155 -5.23 -20.59 24.40
CA GLY A 155 -4.85 -21.37 25.58
C GLY A 155 -4.37 -22.80 25.28
N GLN A 156 -4.47 -23.28 24.04
CA GLN A 156 -3.96 -24.59 23.65
C GLN A 156 -2.45 -24.66 23.81
N ILE A 157 -1.96 -25.77 24.36
CA ILE A 157 -0.53 -26.03 24.55
C ILE A 157 -0.09 -27.00 23.46
N ALA A 158 1.02 -26.67 22.80
CA ALA A 158 1.67 -27.51 21.81
C ALA A 158 3.07 -27.91 22.28
N ASP A 159 3.40 -29.17 22.04
CA ASP A 159 4.69 -29.75 22.36
C ASP A 159 5.68 -29.50 21.21
N MET A 160 6.88 -29.02 21.53
CA MET A 160 7.89 -28.68 20.52
C MET A 160 8.53 -29.91 19.85
N ARG A 161 8.21 -31.13 20.29
CA ARG A 161 8.54 -32.34 19.53
C ARG A 161 7.97 -32.27 18.11
N ASP A 162 6.74 -31.75 17.95
CA ASP A 162 6.03 -31.54 16.67
C ASP A 162 6.24 -30.13 16.09
N ALA A 163 7.33 -29.45 16.46
CA ALA A 163 7.50 -28.04 16.13
C ALA A 163 7.59 -27.71 14.63
N SER A 164 7.90 -28.67 13.75
CA SER A 164 7.79 -28.48 12.30
C SER A 164 6.35 -28.19 11.86
N GLN A 165 5.36 -28.91 12.42
CA GLN A 165 3.94 -28.66 12.17
C GLN A 165 3.49 -27.33 12.76
N ILE A 166 3.96 -27.00 13.97
CA ILE A 166 3.68 -25.71 14.63
C ILE A 166 4.13 -24.55 13.75
N VAL A 167 5.37 -24.58 13.23
CA VAL A 167 5.90 -23.53 12.35
C VAL A 167 5.17 -23.46 11.03
N MET A 168 4.79 -24.61 10.43
CA MET A 168 4.01 -24.61 9.19
C MET A 168 2.64 -23.95 9.38
N LEU A 169 1.94 -24.28 10.46
CA LEU A 169 0.64 -23.68 10.80
C LEU A 169 0.77 -22.19 11.10
N LEU A 170 1.72 -21.81 11.97
CA LEU A 170 1.98 -20.40 12.28
C LEU A 170 2.36 -19.61 11.02
N ARG A 171 3.21 -20.13 10.13
CA ARG A 171 3.58 -19.44 8.89
C ARG A 171 2.37 -19.20 7.98
N LYS A 172 1.40 -20.12 7.97
CA LYS A 172 0.15 -19.95 7.23
C LYS A 172 -0.72 -18.86 7.86
N ASP A 173 -0.90 -18.89 9.17
CA ASP A 173 -1.74 -17.93 9.91
C ASP A 173 -1.16 -16.52 9.93
N CYS A 174 0.17 -16.41 10.02
CA CYS A 174 0.89 -15.14 10.05
C CYS A 174 1.14 -14.54 8.66
N ARG A 175 0.73 -15.24 7.59
CA ARG A 175 0.94 -14.76 6.22
C ARG A 175 0.02 -13.58 5.93
N THR A 176 0.59 -12.39 5.88
CA THR A 176 -0.14 -11.17 5.55
C THR A 176 -0.29 -11.05 4.02
N TYR A 177 -1.52 -10.94 3.53
CA TYR A 177 -1.82 -10.73 2.10
C TYR A 177 -1.92 -9.25 1.69
N THR A 178 -1.55 -8.31 2.56
CA THR A 178 -1.75 -6.87 2.36
C THR A 178 -1.12 -6.36 1.07
N LEU A 179 0.16 -6.66 0.82
CA LEU A 179 0.85 -6.22 -0.39
C LEU A 179 0.24 -6.81 -1.67
N LEU A 180 -0.19 -8.08 -1.61
CA LEU A 180 -0.85 -8.74 -2.73
C LEU A 180 -2.21 -8.10 -3.01
N ILE A 181 -3.02 -7.89 -1.97
CA ILE A 181 -4.32 -7.23 -2.08
C ILE A 181 -4.16 -5.82 -2.64
N VAL A 182 -3.21 -5.03 -2.14
CA VAL A 182 -2.92 -3.68 -2.65
C VAL A 182 -2.48 -3.72 -4.11
N GLY A 183 -1.61 -4.67 -4.49
CA GLY A 183 -1.20 -4.82 -5.89
C GLY A 183 -2.36 -5.14 -6.83
N VAL A 184 -3.24 -6.06 -6.43
CA VAL A 184 -4.42 -6.45 -7.22
C VAL A 184 -5.42 -5.29 -7.33
N THR A 185 -5.69 -4.56 -6.24
CA THR A 185 -6.63 -3.43 -6.28
C THR A 185 -6.12 -2.29 -7.16
N VAL A 186 -4.81 -1.97 -7.11
CA VAL A 186 -4.20 -0.97 -7.98
C VAL A 186 -4.28 -1.39 -9.45
N ALA A 187 -4.00 -2.66 -9.77
CA ALA A 187 -4.10 -3.17 -11.14
C ALA A 187 -5.53 -3.05 -11.70
N ILE A 188 -6.54 -3.39 -10.90
CA ILE A 188 -7.96 -3.24 -11.28
C ILE A 188 -8.31 -1.77 -11.54
N LEU A 189 -7.86 -0.85 -10.69
CA LEU A 189 -8.11 0.58 -10.88
C LEU A 189 -7.46 1.12 -12.16
N ILE A 190 -6.24 0.69 -12.48
CA ILE A 190 -5.56 1.06 -13.72
C ILE A 190 -6.35 0.59 -14.94
N VAL A 191 -6.80 -0.67 -14.95
CA VAL A 191 -7.63 -1.21 -16.04
C VAL A 191 -8.93 -0.44 -16.19
N LEU A 192 -9.60 -0.11 -15.08
CA LEU A 192 -10.82 0.69 -15.09
C LEU A 192 -10.58 2.11 -15.63
N ILE A 193 -9.47 2.75 -15.28
CA ILE A 193 -9.09 4.06 -15.81
C ILE A 193 -8.89 4.00 -17.33
N PHE A 194 -8.18 2.99 -17.84
CA PHE A 194 -7.98 2.82 -19.28
C PHE A 194 -9.28 2.53 -20.02
N LEU A 195 -10.17 1.70 -19.46
CA LEU A 195 -11.50 1.45 -20.02
C LEU A 195 -12.34 2.72 -20.05
N CYS A 196 -12.38 3.48 -18.95
CA CYS A 196 -13.07 4.76 -18.87
C CYS A 196 -12.50 5.78 -19.87
N ALA A 197 -11.18 5.90 -19.97
CA ALA A 197 -10.52 6.78 -20.94
C ALA A 197 -10.86 6.37 -22.39
N GLY A 198 -10.84 5.07 -22.68
CA GLY A 198 -11.23 4.51 -23.98
C GLY A 198 -12.70 4.81 -24.34
N LEU A 199 -13.62 4.65 -23.38
CA LEU A 199 -15.04 5.00 -23.54
C LEU A 199 -15.23 6.51 -23.75
N ILE A 200 -14.56 7.35 -22.95
CA ILE A 200 -14.60 8.81 -23.09
C ILE A 200 -14.09 9.22 -24.45
N PHE A 201 -12.96 8.66 -24.91
CA PHE A 201 -12.39 8.96 -26.23
C PHE A 201 -13.31 8.52 -27.36
N ARG A 202 -13.88 7.31 -27.27
CA ARG A 202 -14.83 6.78 -28.27
C ARG A 202 -16.08 7.65 -28.39
N TYR A 203 -16.62 8.11 -27.26
CA TYR A 203 -17.86 8.87 -27.21
C TYR A 203 -17.67 10.39 -27.10
N ARG A 204 -16.43 10.91 -27.26
CA ARG A 204 -16.09 12.33 -27.05
C ARG A 204 -17.00 13.31 -27.79
N TRP A 205 -17.39 13.00 -29.03
CA TRP A 205 -18.29 13.85 -29.84
C TRP A 205 -19.73 13.83 -29.32
N LYS A 206 -20.23 12.65 -28.92
CA LYS A 206 -21.55 12.49 -28.32
C LYS A 206 -21.63 13.18 -26.96
N LEU A 207 -20.58 13.06 -26.14
CA LEU A 207 -20.48 13.70 -24.83
C LEU A 207 -20.43 15.23 -24.96
N ARG A 208 -19.61 15.76 -25.88
CA ARG A 208 -19.57 17.20 -26.20
C ARG A 208 -20.94 17.71 -26.67
N TYR A 209 -21.61 16.97 -27.56
CA TYR A 209 -22.96 17.31 -28.02
C TYR A 209 -23.99 17.30 -26.88
N LEU A 210 -23.97 16.29 -25.99
CA LEU A 210 -24.88 16.22 -24.84
C LEU A 210 -24.63 17.35 -23.81
N LEU A 211 -23.36 17.65 -23.51
CA LEU A 211 -22.98 18.77 -22.64
C LEU A 211 -23.43 20.11 -23.23
N TYR A 212 -23.30 20.27 -24.55
CA TYR A 212 -23.81 21.42 -25.25
C TYR A 212 -25.34 21.50 -25.16
N MET A 213 -26.05 20.43 -25.52
CA MET A 213 -27.52 20.36 -25.52
C MET A 213 -28.11 20.56 -24.13
N THR A 214 -27.45 20.10 -23.07
CA THR A 214 -27.91 20.32 -21.68
C THR A 214 -27.73 21.78 -21.27
N ARG A 215 -26.58 22.40 -21.56
CA ARG A 215 -26.38 23.86 -21.37
C ARG A 215 -27.36 24.69 -22.20
N HIS A 216 -27.60 24.30 -23.44
CA HIS A 216 -28.54 24.98 -24.33
C HIS A 216 -29.98 24.77 -23.90
N LYS A 217 -30.40 23.57 -23.47
CA LYS A 217 -31.74 23.34 -22.88
C LYS A 217 -31.92 24.10 -21.58
N TYR A 218 -30.88 24.32 -20.78
CA TYR A 218 -30.95 25.20 -19.62
C TYR A 218 -31.19 26.67 -20.02
N LYS A 219 -30.51 27.16 -21.08
CA LYS A 219 -30.80 28.47 -21.71
C LYS A 219 -32.17 28.53 -22.40
N LEU A 220 -32.63 27.44 -23.02
CA LEU A 220 -33.88 27.32 -23.76
C LEU A 220 -35.06 27.15 -22.80
N TYR A 221 -34.91 26.50 -21.65
CA TYR A 221 -35.91 26.47 -20.58
C TYR A 221 -36.21 27.88 -20.04
N LYS A 222 -35.22 28.79 -20.11
CA LYS A 222 -35.42 30.22 -19.85
C LYS A 222 -36.11 30.98 -21.02
N SER A 223 -36.31 30.35 -22.18
CA SER A 223 -36.76 30.95 -23.44
C SER A 223 -37.95 30.26 -24.13
N ILE A 224 -38.49 29.14 -23.61
CA ILE A 224 -39.59 28.39 -24.24
C ILE A 224 -40.92 29.11 -24.00
N GLN A 225 -41.18 30.09 -24.86
CA GLN A 225 -42.52 30.53 -25.22
C GLN A 225 -42.55 31.09 -26.66
N SER A 226 -41.99 30.36 -27.63
CA SER A 226 -42.19 30.69 -29.05
C SER A 226 -41.93 29.48 -29.96
N HIS A 227 -42.81 29.28 -30.94
CA HIS A 227 -42.70 28.26 -31.98
C HIS A 227 -41.37 28.38 -32.76
N LYS A 228 -40.80 27.24 -33.19
CA LYS A 228 -39.54 27.17 -33.92
C LYS A 228 -39.62 27.91 -35.27
N HIS A 229 -39.35 29.20 -35.28
CA HIS A 229 -39.05 29.95 -36.49
C HIS A 229 -37.55 29.79 -36.80
N TYR A 230 -37.23 29.05 -37.87
CA TYR A 230 -35.87 29.03 -38.41
C TYR A 230 -35.58 30.37 -39.09
N LYS A 231 -34.45 31.00 -38.73
CA LYS A 231 -33.99 32.27 -39.31
C LYS A 231 -33.40 32.09 -40.70
N TYR A 232 -32.79 30.92 -40.95
CA TYR A 232 -32.07 30.60 -42.18
C TYR A 232 -32.60 29.32 -42.81
N ASP A 233 -32.53 29.22 -44.14
CA ASP A 233 -32.84 28.01 -44.89
C ASP A 233 -31.70 26.99 -44.79
N ALA A 234 -30.45 27.44 -44.89
CA ALA A 234 -29.30 26.56 -44.72
C ALA A 234 -28.10 27.26 -44.05
N PHE A 235 -27.36 26.52 -43.22
CA PHE A 235 -26.03 26.89 -42.74
C PHE A 235 -25.00 26.30 -43.70
N ILE A 236 -24.12 27.13 -44.26
CA ILE A 236 -23.08 26.68 -45.20
C ILE A 236 -21.74 26.62 -44.48
N SER A 237 -21.13 25.44 -44.49
CA SER A 237 -19.83 25.15 -43.91
C SER A 237 -18.83 24.87 -45.04
N TYR A 238 -17.75 25.65 -45.13
CA TYR A 238 -16.72 25.56 -46.17
C TYR A 238 -15.35 25.95 -45.63
N ALA A 239 -14.27 25.67 -46.36
CA ALA A 239 -12.92 26.00 -45.90
C ALA A 239 -12.59 27.48 -46.11
N ASN A 240 -11.82 28.09 -45.19
CA ASN A 240 -11.41 29.49 -45.32
C ASN A 240 -10.67 29.80 -46.64
N SER A 241 -9.92 28.84 -47.17
CA SER A 241 -9.23 28.96 -48.47
C SER A 241 -10.18 29.13 -49.65
N GLU A 242 -11.46 28.75 -49.50
CA GLU A 242 -12.47 28.78 -50.55
C GLU A 242 -13.38 30.00 -50.48
N THR A 243 -13.14 30.89 -49.50
CA THR A 243 -13.97 32.09 -49.26
C THR A 243 -14.19 32.90 -50.53
N GLY A 244 -13.16 33.08 -51.36
CA GLY A 244 -13.27 33.84 -52.60
C GLY A 244 -14.25 33.22 -53.60
N PHE A 245 -14.22 31.90 -53.77
CA PHE A 245 -15.11 31.17 -54.67
C PHE A 245 -16.55 31.15 -54.12
N ILE A 246 -16.70 30.90 -52.82
CA ILE A 246 -18.01 30.77 -52.18
C ILE A 246 -18.73 32.12 -52.08
N MET A 247 -18.06 33.18 -51.63
CA MET A 247 -18.66 34.51 -51.45
C MET A 247 -18.95 35.22 -52.78
N ASN A 248 -18.14 35.01 -53.82
CA ASN A 248 -18.31 35.73 -55.09
C ASN A 248 -19.10 34.93 -56.13
N GLY A 249 -19.19 33.60 -56.00
CA GLY A 249 -19.86 32.74 -56.98
C GLY A 249 -21.11 32.08 -56.40
N VAL A 250 -20.91 31.20 -55.42
CA VAL A 250 -21.96 30.28 -54.93
C VAL A 250 -23.05 31.01 -54.16
N ILE A 251 -22.69 31.83 -53.18
CA ILE A 251 -23.65 32.53 -52.31
C ILE A 251 -24.55 33.50 -53.11
N PRO A 252 -24.03 34.40 -53.96
CA PRO A 252 -24.88 35.33 -54.72
C PRO A 252 -25.87 34.61 -55.64
N ASN A 253 -25.49 33.46 -56.20
CA ASN A 253 -26.36 32.67 -57.05
C ASN A 253 -27.52 32.07 -56.23
N LEU A 254 -27.23 31.46 -55.08
CA LEU A 254 -28.24 30.84 -54.21
C LEU A 254 -29.17 31.89 -53.55
N GLU A 255 -28.64 33.04 -53.13
CA GLU A 255 -29.45 34.08 -52.49
C GLU A 255 -30.28 34.89 -53.51
N ARG A 256 -29.73 35.23 -54.69
CA ARG A 256 -30.44 36.08 -55.68
C ARG A 256 -31.31 35.29 -56.65
N ASN A 257 -30.82 34.17 -57.16
CA ASN A 257 -31.54 33.40 -58.19
C ASN A 257 -32.52 32.40 -57.57
N HIS A 258 -32.22 31.90 -56.38
CA HIS A 258 -33.04 30.90 -55.69
C HIS A 258 -33.71 31.43 -54.41
N ASN A 259 -33.48 32.69 -54.04
CA ASN A 259 -34.14 33.39 -52.92
C ASN A 259 -34.03 32.63 -51.57
N LEU A 260 -32.86 32.03 -51.32
CA LEU A 260 -32.57 31.30 -50.08
C LEU A 260 -31.90 32.21 -49.05
N ASN A 261 -32.28 32.12 -47.77
CA ASN A 261 -31.58 32.80 -46.68
C ASN A 261 -30.49 31.90 -46.09
N LEU A 262 -29.22 32.22 -46.33
CA LEU A 262 -28.08 31.41 -45.90
C LEU A 262 -27.38 32.00 -44.66
N CYS A 263 -26.98 31.14 -43.73
CA CYS A 263 -26.11 31.52 -42.61
C CYS A 263 -24.65 31.22 -42.97
N ILE A 264 -23.83 32.26 -43.00
CA ILE A 264 -22.44 32.22 -43.46
C ILE A 264 -21.49 32.69 -42.36
N HIS A 265 -20.47 31.91 -42.03
CA HIS A 265 -19.65 32.16 -40.84
C HIS A 265 -18.81 33.46 -40.89
N GLN A 266 -18.42 33.96 -42.06
CA GLN A 266 -17.69 35.25 -42.21
C GLN A 266 -18.62 36.47 -42.13
N ARG A 267 -19.94 36.28 -42.29
CA ARG A 267 -20.92 37.37 -42.41
C ARG A 267 -21.87 37.44 -41.22
N ASP A 268 -22.37 36.28 -40.78
CA ASP A 268 -23.48 36.16 -39.83
C ASP A 268 -23.03 35.84 -38.40
N PHE A 269 -21.74 35.54 -38.17
CA PHE A 269 -21.22 35.27 -36.83
C PHE A 269 -21.04 36.58 -36.06
N ILE A 270 -21.47 36.56 -34.80
CA ILE A 270 -21.39 37.73 -33.92
C ILE A 270 -19.94 37.87 -33.43
N PRO A 271 -19.25 38.99 -33.72
CA PRO A 271 -17.91 39.22 -33.21
C PRO A 271 -17.90 39.27 -31.67
N GLY A 272 -16.93 38.62 -31.04
CA GLY A 272 -16.80 38.57 -29.58
C GLY A 272 -17.53 37.41 -28.89
N GLU A 273 -18.37 36.66 -29.60
CA GLU A 273 -18.92 35.37 -29.13
C GLU A 273 -17.97 34.21 -29.43
N ASP A 274 -18.04 33.14 -28.63
CA ASP A 274 -17.26 31.92 -28.87
C ASP A 274 -17.60 31.34 -30.26
N ILE A 275 -16.59 31.03 -31.07
CA ILE A 275 -16.73 30.48 -32.42
C ILE A 275 -17.57 29.21 -32.38
N THR A 276 -17.37 28.37 -31.36
CA THR A 276 -18.16 27.15 -31.14
C THR A 276 -19.65 27.45 -30.95
N GLN A 277 -19.97 28.54 -30.23
CA GLN A 277 -21.33 28.99 -29.99
C GLN A 277 -21.96 29.57 -31.26
N ASN A 278 -21.21 30.38 -32.02
CA ASN A 278 -21.65 30.92 -33.30
C ASN A 278 -21.97 29.82 -34.32
N ILE A 279 -21.10 28.81 -34.45
CA ILE A 279 -21.31 27.61 -35.25
C ILE A 279 -22.62 26.93 -34.86
N THR A 280 -22.79 26.65 -33.57
CA THR A 280 -23.92 25.84 -33.14
C THR A 280 -25.25 26.62 -33.24
N ASN A 281 -25.22 27.94 -33.01
CA ASN A 281 -26.36 28.81 -33.28
C ASN A 281 -26.71 28.83 -34.78
N GLY A 282 -25.72 28.93 -35.66
CA GLY A 282 -25.90 28.88 -37.11
C GLY A 282 -26.58 27.59 -37.56
N ILE A 283 -26.15 26.44 -37.04
CA ILE A 283 -26.79 25.14 -37.32
C ILE A 283 -28.23 25.11 -36.79
N HIS A 284 -28.47 25.49 -35.53
CA HIS A 284 -29.81 25.44 -34.92
C HIS A 284 -30.83 26.40 -35.54
N GLN A 285 -30.39 27.58 -35.95
CA GLN A 285 -31.27 28.59 -36.58
C GLN A 285 -31.51 28.32 -38.07
N SER A 286 -30.82 27.34 -38.65
CA SER A 286 -30.96 26.93 -40.05
C SER A 286 -31.81 25.68 -40.20
N LYS A 287 -32.63 25.56 -41.25
CA LYS A 287 -33.44 24.35 -41.51
C LYS A 287 -32.57 23.13 -41.84
N MET A 288 -31.42 23.34 -42.48
CA MET A 288 -30.42 22.30 -42.78
C MET A 288 -28.99 22.85 -42.72
N THR A 289 -28.02 21.94 -42.75
CA THR A 289 -26.59 22.26 -42.86
C THR A 289 -26.03 21.63 -44.13
N VAL A 290 -25.29 22.41 -44.92
CA VAL A 290 -24.63 22.00 -46.15
C VAL A 290 -23.13 22.16 -45.94
N CYS A 291 -22.38 21.08 -46.06
CA CYS A 291 -20.92 21.09 -45.99
C CYS A 291 -20.34 20.96 -47.40
N ILE A 292 -19.48 21.90 -47.79
CA ILE A 292 -18.75 21.86 -49.06
C ILE A 292 -17.40 21.19 -48.77
N LEU A 293 -17.24 19.95 -49.26
CA LEU A 293 -16.11 19.11 -48.89
C LEU A 293 -14.92 19.34 -49.82
N SER A 294 -13.77 19.62 -49.24
CA SER A 294 -12.48 19.72 -49.94
C SER A 294 -11.33 19.26 -49.06
N GLN A 295 -10.12 19.15 -49.63
CA GLN A 295 -8.93 18.80 -48.86
C GLN A 295 -8.70 19.81 -47.72
N SER A 296 -8.78 21.11 -48.02
CA SER A 296 -8.64 22.17 -47.01
C SER A 296 -9.74 22.15 -45.95
N PHE A 297 -10.94 21.66 -46.28
CA PHE A 297 -12.02 21.46 -45.32
C PHE A 297 -11.67 20.36 -44.32
N LEU A 298 -11.15 19.22 -44.79
CA LEU A 298 -10.81 18.07 -43.96
C LEU A 298 -9.65 18.37 -42.99
N ASP A 299 -8.73 19.24 -43.40
CA ASP A 299 -7.58 19.66 -42.58
C ASP A 299 -7.93 20.75 -41.55
N SER A 300 -9.09 21.40 -41.70
CA SER A 300 -9.54 22.48 -40.80
C SER A 300 -10.25 21.93 -39.55
N TYR A 301 -9.70 22.25 -38.37
CA TYR A 301 -10.29 21.87 -37.08
C TYR A 301 -11.73 22.38 -36.93
N TYR A 302 -12.00 23.63 -37.31
CA TYR A 302 -13.32 24.24 -37.15
C TYR A 302 -14.35 23.66 -38.13
N CYS A 303 -13.96 23.42 -39.39
CA CYS A 303 -14.82 22.76 -40.38
C CYS A 303 -15.16 21.32 -39.96
N MET A 304 -14.18 20.57 -39.45
CA MET A 304 -14.40 19.23 -38.93
C MET A 304 -15.26 19.23 -37.65
N PHE A 305 -15.15 20.27 -36.83
CA PHE A 305 -16.02 20.49 -35.69
C PHE A 305 -17.47 20.76 -36.11
N GLU A 306 -17.68 21.69 -37.06
CA GLU A 306 -18.99 22.00 -37.67
C GLU A 306 -19.66 20.74 -38.22
N PHE A 307 -18.92 19.97 -39.02
CA PHE A 307 -19.38 18.72 -39.60
C PHE A 307 -19.81 17.70 -38.54
N ASN A 308 -18.97 17.48 -37.51
CA ASN A 308 -19.30 16.53 -36.44
C ASN A 308 -20.49 16.99 -35.59
N MET A 309 -20.64 18.29 -35.35
CA MET A 309 -21.77 18.86 -34.61
C MET A 309 -23.07 18.74 -35.40
N ALA A 310 -23.06 19.16 -36.67
CA ALA A 310 -24.21 19.03 -37.57
C ALA A 310 -24.66 17.57 -37.69
N ARG A 311 -23.71 16.63 -37.73
CA ARG A 311 -24.00 15.19 -37.80
C ARG A 311 -24.70 14.68 -36.56
N MET A 312 -24.29 15.15 -35.36
CA MET A 312 -24.98 14.78 -34.13
C MET A 312 -26.40 15.38 -34.10
N GLU A 313 -26.58 16.63 -34.53
CA GLU A 313 -27.91 17.23 -34.60
C GLU A 313 -28.83 16.53 -35.61
N SER A 314 -28.32 16.14 -36.78
CA SER A 314 -29.14 15.42 -37.76
C SER A 314 -29.62 14.07 -37.22
N ILE A 315 -28.76 13.34 -36.51
CA ILE A 315 -29.09 12.03 -35.89
C ILE A 315 -30.09 12.18 -34.74
N TYR A 316 -29.88 13.15 -33.84
CA TYR A 316 -30.63 13.22 -32.57
C TYR A 316 -31.81 14.19 -32.58
N ALA A 317 -31.88 15.13 -33.53
CA ALA A 317 -32.91 16.17 -33.55
C ALA A 317 -33.67 16.32 -34.87
N ARG A 318 -33.16 15.81 -36.01
CA ARG A 318 -33.73 16.07 -37.35
C ARG A 318 -33.94 14.82 -38.23
N GLU A 319 -34.01 13.63 -37.63
CA GLU A 319 -34.31 12.36 -38.32
C GLU A 319 -33.50 12.12 -39.61
N GLY A 320 -32.23 12.55 -39.65
CA GLY A 320 -31.30 12.20 -40.73
C GLY A 320 -31.26 13.13 -41.96
N LYS A 321 -31.89 14.31 -41.94
CA LYS A 321 -31.77 15.27 -43.06
C LYS A 321 -30.43 16.03 -43.04
N MET A 322 -29.43 15.52 -43.77
CA MET A 322 -28.16 16.19 -44.05
C MET A 322 -27.78 15.96 -45.53
N CYS A 323 -27.47 17.03 -46.26
CA CYS A 323 -27.07 16.94 -47.67
C CYS A 323 -25.56 17.17 -47.80
N PHE A 324 -24.90 16.28 -48.53
CA PHE A 324 -23.50 16.41 -48.94
C PHE A 324 -23.48 16.80 -50.42
N SER A 325 -22.61 17.74 -50.80
CA SER A 325 -22.38 18.10 -52.20
C SER A 325 -20.90 18.13 -52.52
#